data_AF-A0A959QT77-F1
#
_entry.id   AF-A0A959QT77-F1
#
_cell.length_a   1.000
_cell.length_b   1.000
_cell.length_c   1.000
_cell.angle_alpha   90.00
_cell.angle_beta   90.00
_cell.angle_gamma   90.00
#
_symmetry.space_group_name_H-M   'P 1'
#
loop_
_entity.id
_entity.type
_entity.pdbx_description
1 polymer ?
#
loop_
_entity_poly.entity_id
_entity_poly.type
_entity_poly.pdbx_seq_one_letter_code
_entity_poly.pdbx_strand_id
1 'polypeptide(L)'
;MNRSGFLSTLLASIAIGRLPVSLTKDFRKIYLLQCFVAGFRHYDGMQLLDRMNEGDLLELVREPGNTYDSCAIALHWQGRKIGFVPASVNEMLSYLLDADALSLFAVITHLEKQSQPWENVAVAVYFVQEVNKALPAHASYLTRIEAPHYRTLGKGHTKTQEGPDMGDLFDSTERVIDLDAIPQEKEEVKAYFEKYYPQHAVEMDKPGRYVRVKDDGIFTYMYEISEEVRRVLNKKGEELLEFFIE
;
A
#
# COMPACT_ATOMS: atom_id res chain seq x y z
N MET A 1 -11.79 52.48 -28.35
CA MET A 1 -10.41 51.98 -28.56
C MET A 1 -10.48 50.51 -28.90
N ASN A 2 -10.16 50.14 -30.15
CA ASN A 2 -10.33 48.79 -30.67
C ASN A 2 -9.15 47.90 -30.27
N ARG A 3 -9.47 46.71 -29.72
CA ARG A 3 -8.54 45.72 -29.16
C ARG A 3 -7.61 45.04 -30.19
N SER A 4 -7.71 45.38 -31.47
CA SER A 4 -6.91 44.78 -32.55
C SER A 4 -5.61 45.51 -32.87
N GLY A 5 -5.39 46.73 -32.34
CA GLY A 5 -4.18 47.52 -32.64
C GLY A 5 -2.94 47.17 -31.81
N PHE A 6 -3.09 46.49 -30.66
CA PHE A 6 -1.97 46.22 -29.76
C PHE A 6 -1.17 44.97 -30.16
N LEU A 7 -1.81 43.97 -30.77
CA LEU A 7 -1.12 42.76 -31.24
C LEU A 7 -0.26 43.00 -32.49
N SER A 8 -0.61 43.97 -33.35
CA SER A 8 0.16 44.20 -34.58
C SER A 8 1.49 44.90 -34.32
N THR A 9 1.64 45.65 -33.22
CA THR A 9 2.90 46.33 -32.88
C THR A 9 3.92 45.39 -32.24
N LEU A 10 3.49 44.28 -31.62
CA LEU A 10 4.41 43.31 -30.99
C LEU A 10 5.07 42.37 -32.03
N LEU A 11 4.37 42.07 -33.12
CA LEU A 11 4.89 41.20 -34.20
C LEU A 11 5.95 41.90 -35.06
N ALA A 12 5.95 43.23 -35.12
CA ALA A 12 6.94 44.01 -35.88
C ALA A 12 8.33 44.07 -35.20
N SER A 13 8.43 43.67 -33.93
CA SER A 13 9.70 43.61 -33.18
C SER A 13 10.43 42.25 -33.23
N ILE A 14 9.88 41.23 -33.90
CA ILE A 14 10.49 39.88 -34.01
C ILE A 14 11.48 39.81 -35.21
N ALA A 15 12.15 40.90 -35.55
CA ALA A 15 13.16 40.92 -36.61
C ALA A 15 14.60 40.77 -36.09
N ILE A 16 14.86 40.86 -34.78
CA ILE A 16 16.22 40.74 -34.23
C ILE A 16 16.19 39.98 -32.91
N GLY A 17 16.43 38.67 -32.99
CA GLY A 17 16.62 37.85 -31.81
C GLY A 17 16.31 36.40 -32.13
N ARG A 18 17.36 35.61 -32.37
CA ARG A 18 17.26 34.15 -32.29
C ARG A 18 16.68 33.82 -30.93
N LEU A 19 15.39 33.51 -30.87
CA LEU A 19 14.79 32.89 -29.70
C LEU A 19 15.62 31.62 -29.42
N PRO A 20 16.22 31.50 -28.22
CA PRO A 20 16.96 30.30 -27.88
C PRO A 20 16.00 29.14 -28.01
N VAL A 21 16.43 28.12 -28.76
CA VAL A 21 15.74 26.84 -28.89
C VAL A 21 15.27 26.44 -27.50
N SER A 22 13.96 26.25 -27.37
CA SER A 22 13.30 25.79 -26.14
C SER A 22 14.13 24.68 -25.51
N LEU A 23 14.70 24.94 -24.33
CA LEU A 23 15.33 23.93 -23.49
C LEU A 23 14.19 23.06 -22.94
N THR A 24 13.68 22.13 -23.74
CA THR A 24 12.82 21.07 -23.25
C THR A 24 13.70 20.16 -22.41
N LYS A 25 13.68 20.36 -21.09
CA LYS A 25 14.30 19.44 -20.16
C LYS A 25 13.52 18.14 -20.21
N ASP A 26 14.17 17.08 -20.67
CA ASP A 26 13.59 15.74 -20.64
C ASP A 26 13.60 15.23 -19.20
N PHE A 27 12.51 14.59 -18.79
CA PHE A 27 12.39 13.96 -17.49
C PHE A 27 12.14 12.47 -17.64
N ARG A 28 12.69 11.69 -16.71
CA ARG A 28 12.43 10.25 -16.58
C ARG A 28 11.88 9.95 -15.19
N LYS A 29 11.09 8.90 -15.10
CA LYS A 29 10.72 8.29 -13.83
C LYS A 29 11.79 7.29 -13.40
N ILE A 30 12.14 7.31 -12.11
CA ILE A 30 13.04 6.34 -11.48
C ILE A 30 12.24 5.54 -10.47
N TYR A 31 12.22 4.22 -10.64
CA TYR A 31 11.54 3.27 -9.76
C TYR A 31 12.23 3.19 -8.40
N LEU A 32 11.42 3.19 -7.34
CA LEU A 32 11.89 3.01 -5.97
C LEU A 32 11.41 1.67 -5.39
N LEU A 33 10.10 1.47 -5.35
CA LEU A 33 9.48 0.27 -4.77
C LEU A 33 8.08 0.03 -5.32
N GLN A 34 7.53 -1.14 -5.03
CA GLN A 34 6.15 -1.52 -5.31
C GLN A 34 5.54 -2.20 -4.08
N CYS A 35 4.26 -1.94 -3.83
CA CYS A 35 3.50 -2.47 -2.70
C CYS A 35 2.00 -2.51 -3.02
N PHE A 36 1.21 -3.21 -2.21
CA PHE A 36 -0.24 -3.05 -2.22
C PHE A 36 -0.65 -1.83 -1.39
N VAL A 37 -1.83 -1.28 -1.69
CA VAL A 37 -2.40 -0.19 -0.91
C VAL A 37 -2.86 -0.70 0.45
N ALA A 38 -2.17 -0.30 1.52
CA ALA A 38 -2.54 -0.68 2.88
C ALA A 38 -3.84 0.03 3.31
N GLY A 39 -4.69 -0.70 4.03
CA GLY A 39 -5.95 -0.16 4.54
C GLY A 39 -6.99 0.16 3.47
N PHE A 40 -6.86 -0.35 2.24
CA PHE A 40 -7.71 -0.01 1.08
C PHE A 40 -9.22 -0.09 1.37
N ARG A 41 -9.63 -1.08 2.17
CA ARG A 41 -11.02 -1.31 2.59
C ARG A 41 -11.61 -0.25 3.53
N HIS A 42 -10.77 0.51 4.24
CA HIS A 42 -11.21 1.46 5.28
C HIS A 42 -11.38 2.88 4.77
N TYR A 43 -10.97 3.14 3.52
CA TYR A 43 -11.03 4.44 2.89
C TYR A 43 -11.90 4.40 1.63
N ASP A 44 -11.77 5.40 0.77
CA ASP A 44 -12.56 5.51 -0.45
C ASP A 44 -12.24 4.44 -1.51
N GLY A 45 -11.22 3.60 -1.26
CA GLY A 45 -10.68 2.61 -2.20
C GLY A 45 -11.76 1.70 -2.79
N MET A 46 -12.52 1.00 -1.96
CA MET A 46 -13.55 0.05 -2.42
C MET A 46 -14.64 0.71 -3.26
N GLN A 47 -15.05 1.94 -2.90
CA GLN A 47 -16.07 2.68 -3.64
C GLN A 47 -15.58 3.18 -5.00
N LEU A 48 -14.27 3.33 -5.15
CA LEU A 48 -13.60 3.86 -6.33
C LEU A 48 -13.01 2.78 -7.23
N LEU A 49 -12.83 1.56 -6.72
CA LEU A 49 -12.10 0.46 -7.38
C LEU A 49 -12.55 0.23 -8.81
N ASP A 50 -13.86 0.31 -9.08
CA ASP A 50 -14.38 0.09 -10.43
C ASP A 50 -13.96 1.14 -11.46
N ARG A 51 -13.56 2.33 -10.98
CA ARG A 51 -13.17 3.48 -11.80
C ARG A 51 -11.66 3.60 -12.00
N MET A 52 -10.87 2.84 -11.25
CA MET A 52 -9.41 2.84 -11.34
C MET A 52 -8.95 2.01 -12.54
N ASN A 53 -7.84 2.42 -13.15
CA ASN A 53 -7.14 1.69 -14.19
C ASN A 53 -5.65 1.56 -13.88
N GLU A 54 -5.03 0.49 -14.38
CA GLU A 54 -3.56 0.40 -14.39
C GLU A 54 -2.99 1.59 -15.17
N GLY A 55 -1.92 2.19 -14.64
CA GLY A 55 -1.31 3.42 -15.15
C GLY A 55 -1.84 4.71 -14.50
N ASP A 56 -2.92 4.65 -13.71
CA ASP A 56 -3.43 5.83 -13.01
C ASP A 56 -2.41 6.36 -12.00
N LEU A 57 -2.30 7.69 -11.94
CA LEU A 57 -1.41 8.40 -11.02
C LEU A 57 -2.03 8.52 -9.63
N LEU A 58 -1.16 8.44 -8.62
CA LEU A 58 -1.49 8.62 -7.22
C LEU A 58 -0.56 9.65 -6.59
N GLU A 59 -1.14 10.48 -5.73
CA GLU A 59 -0.42 11.44 -4.90
C GLU A 59 -0.01 10.78 -3.59
N LEU A 60 1.22 11.07 -3.14
CA LEU A 60 1.72 10.68 -1.82
C LEU A 60 1.57 11.86 -0.88
N VAL A 61 0.74 11.72 0.16
CA VAL A 61 0.45 12.78 1.13
C VAL A 61 0.96 12.37 2.50
N ARG A 62 1.87 13.17 3.08
CA ARG A 62 2.42 12.92 4.42
C ARG A 62 1.38 13.16 5.51
N GLU A 63 1.29 12.22 6.46
CA GLU A 63 0.48 12.34 7.68
C GLU A 63 1.35 12.15 8.94
N PRO A 64 2.27 13.08 9.28
CA PRO A 64 3.20 12.90 10.39
C PRO A 64 2.52 12.88 11.77
N GLY A 65 1.28 13.37 11.87
CA GLY A 65 0.46 13.34 13.08
C GLY A 65 -0.42 12.09 13.21
N ASN A 66 -0.24 11.08 12.36
CA ASN A 66 -0.98 9.83 12.45
C ASN A 66 -0.66 9.12 13.78
N THR A 67 -1.70 8.69 14.51
CA THR A 67 -1.58 8.16 15.87
C THR A 67 -0.90 6.80 15.95
N TYR A 68 -0.86 6.07 14.84
CA TYR A 68 -0.32 4.71 14.77
C TYR A 68 1.08 4.68 14.17
N ASP A 69 1.38 5.60 13.24
CA ASP A 69 2.63 5.61 12.49
C ASP A 69 3.04 7.03 12.07
N SER A 70 4.13 7.57 12.65
CA SER A 70 4.66 8.90 12.29
C SER A 70 5.22 8.98 10.86
N CYS A 71 5.52 7.84 10.24
CA CYS A 71 6.00 7.74 8.86
C CYS A 71 4.87 7.58 7.84
N ALA A 72 3.59 7.65 8.27
CA ALA A 72 2.43 7.40 7.42
C ALA A 72 2.40 8.28 6.15
N ILE A 73 2.19 7.64 4.99
CA ILE A 73 2.02 8.27 3.69
C ILE A 73 0.70 7.82 3.08
N ALA A 74 -0.28 8.71 3.06
CA ALA A 74 -1.57 8.44 2.45
C ALA A 74 -1.43 8.45 0.92
N LEU A 75 -2.11 7.50 0.27
CA LEU A 75 -2.23 7.41 -1.18
C LEU A 75 -3.55 8.00 -1.61
N HIS A 76 -3.50 9.02 -2.48
CA HIS A 76 -4.69 9.69 -3.00
C HIS A 76 -4.85 9.44 -4.50
N TRP A 77 -6.02 8.95 -4.90
CA TRP A 77 -6.44 8.85 -6.30
C TRP A 77 -7.47 9.94 -6.58
N GLN A 78 -7.18 10.81 -7.56
CA GLN A 78 -8.05 11.96 -7.89
C GLN A 78 -8.45 12.79 -6.66
N GLY A 79 -7.48 13.05 -5.77
CA GLY A 79 -7.67 13.81 -4.53
C GLY A 79 -8.36 13.05 -3.39
N ARG A 80 -8.84 11.81 -3.61
CA ARG A 80 -9.49 10.99 -2.58
C ARG A 80 -8.53 9.98 -1.99
N LYS A 81 -8.47 9.90 -0.66
CA LYS A 81 -7.62 8.95 0.07
C LYS A 81 -8.13 7.53 -0.14
N ILE A 82 -7.31 6.67 -0.71
CA ILE A 82 -7.64 5.26 -0.97
C ILE A 82 -6.94 4.30 -0.01
N GLY A 83 -5.96 4.76 0.76
CA GLY A 83 -5.21 3.96 1.72
C GLY A 83 -3.84 4.57 2.00
N PHE A 84 -2.86 3.73 2.32
CA PHE A 84 -1.51 4.14 2.65
C PHE A 84 -0.45 3.30 1.93
N VAL A 85 0.77 3.83 1.86
CA VAL A 85 1.96 3.01 1.72
C VAL A 85 2.13 2.18 3.01
N PRO A 86 2.38 0.85 2.93
CA PRO A 86 2.53 0.02 4.12
C PRO A 86 3.63 0.51 5.08
N ALA A 87 3.39 0.39 6.39
CA ALA A 87 4.32 0.82 7.44
C ALA A 87 5.70 0.15 7.34
N SER A 88 5.76 -1.09 6.84
CA SER A 88 7.01 -1.83 6.67
C SER A 88 7.96 -1.24 5.62
N VAL A 89 7.49 -0.35 4.74
CA VAL A 89 8.28 0.18 3.61
C VAL A 89 8.20 1.70 3.45
N ASN A 90 7.50 2.41 4.34
CA ASN A 90 7.23 3.85 4.17
C ASN A 90 8.30 4.78 4.76
N GLU A 91 9.17 4.29 5.66
CA GLU A 91 10.09 5.13 6.44
C GLU A 91 11.00 5.97 5.53
N MET A 92 11.71 5.34 4.59
CA MET A 92 12.61 6.05 3.66
C MET A 92 11.85 7.09 2.83
N LEU A 93 10.67 6.74 2.32
CA LEU A 93 9.84 7.65 1.53
C LEU A 93 9.38 8.84 2.37
N SER A 94 9.12 8.62 3.67
CA SER A 94 8.68 9.68 4.59
C SER A 94 9.76 10.76 4.74
N TYR A 95 11.02 10.35 4.90
CA TYR A 95 12.15 11.27 5.00
C TYR A 95 12.39 12.06 3.70
N LEU A 96 12.24 11.40 2.55
CA LEU A 96 12.38 12.04 1.25
C LEU A 96 11.31 13.11 1.00
N LEU A 97 10.07 12.84 1.41
CA LEU A 97 8.96 13.79 1.33
C LEU A 97 9.11 14.94 2.32
N ASP A 98 9.47 14.64 3.58
CA ASP A 98 9.62 15.66 4.63
C ASP A 98 10.78 16.63 4.31
N ALA A 99 11.82 16.15 3.64
CA ALA A 99 12.95 16.96 3.19
C ALA A 99 12.73 17.69 1.85
N ASP A 100 11.61 17.44 1.16
CA ASP A 100 11.36 17.86 -0.23
C ASP A 100 12.54 17.53 -1.17
N ALA A 101 13.18 16.37 -0.91
CA ALA A 101 14.44 16.00 -1.55
C ALA A 101 14.21 15.49 -2.98
N LEU A 102 13.07 14.86 -3.23
CA LEU A 102 12.69 14.26 -4.52
C LEU A 102 11.19 14.43 -4.77
N SER A 103 10.82 14.75 -6.01
CA SER A 103 9.42 14.77 -6.43
C SER A 103 8.91 13.34 -6.63
N LEU A 104 8.28 12.78 -5.59
CA LEU A 104 7.73 11.44 -5.60
C LEU A 104 6.30 11.41 -6.14
N PHE A 105 5.95 10.30 -6.80
CA PHE A 105 4.58 9.97 -7.19
C PHE A 105 4.39 8.45 -7.24
N ALA A 106 3.15 7.98 -7.20
CA ALA A 106 2.84 6.57 -7.36
C ALA A 106 1.99 6.33 -8.61
N VAL A 107 2.03 5.10 -9.11
CA VAL A 107 1.25 4.64 -10.26
C VAL A 107 0.60 3.32 -9.90
N ILE A 108 -0.69 3.14 -10.22
CA ILE A 108 -1.34 1.83 -10.14
C ILE A 108 -0.69 0.91 -11.16
N THR A 109 -0.07 -0.16 -10.69
CA THR A 109 0.63 -1.13 -11.55
C THR A 109 -0.14 -2.40 -11.75
N HIS A 110 -1.06 -2.74 -10.83
CA HIS A 110 -1.93 -3.89 -10.97
C HIS A 110 -3.28 -3.67 -10.30
N LEU A 111 -4.35 -4.17 -10.93
CA LEU A 111 -5.70 -4.21 -10.38
C LEU A 111 -6.29 -5.61 -10.47
N GLU A 112 -6.70 -6.16 -9.34
CA GLU A 112 -7.45 -7.43 -9.29
C GLU A 112 -8.73 -7.21 -8.49
N LYS A 113 -9.83 -6.95 -9.18
CA LYS A 113 -11.10 -6.57 -8.54
C LYS A 113 -11.81 -7.72 -7.84
N GLN A 114 -11.42 -8.96 -8.15
CA GLN A 114 -12.03 -10.16 -7.58
C GLN A 114 -11.17 -10.78 -6.47
N SER A 115 -10.03 -10.15 -6.12
CA SER A 115 -9.24 -10.54 -4.95
C SER A 115 -9.79 -9.88 -3.69
N GLN A 116 -9.18 -10.26 -2.58
CA GLN A 116 -9.45 -9.63 -1.30
C GLN A 116 -9.04 -8.14 -1.31
N PRO A 117 -9.67 -7.28 -0.49
CA PRO A 117 -9.45 -5.84 -0.54
C PRO A 117 -7.99 -5.37 -0.49
N TRP A 118 -7.13 -6.06 0.27
CA TRP A 118 -5.71 -5.74 0.40
C TRP A 118 -4.85 -6.21 -0.78
N GLU A 119 -5.42 -6.98 -1.71
CA GLU A 119 -4.79 -7.39 -2.97
C GLU A 119 -5.44 -6.70 -4.19
N ASN A 120 -6.40 -5.79 -3.97
CA ASN A 120 -7.13 -5.17 -5.09
C ASN A 120 -6.25 -4.23 -5.92
N VAL A 121 -5.35 -3.48 -5.26
CA VAL A 121 -4.57 -2.41 -5.90
C VAL A 121 -3.11 -2.51 -5.50
N ALA A 122 -2.25 -2.79 -6.48
CA ALA A 122 -0.80 -2.65 -6.34
C ALA A 122 -0.34 -1.35 -6.99
N VAL A 123 0.66 -0.71 -6.36
CA VAL A 123 1.20 0.58 -6.78
C VAL A 123 2.72 0.55 -6.77
N ALA A 124 3.35 1.22 -7.73
CA ALA A 124 4.77 1.49 -7.72
C ALA A 124 5.05 2.97 -7.46
N VAL A 125 6.03 3.24 -6.61
CA VAL A 125 6.49 4.60 -6.26
C VAL A 125 7.72 4.94 -7.11
N TYR A 126 7.72 6.15 -7.65
CA TYR A 126 8.79 6.69 -8.48
C TYR A 126 9.20 8.07 -7.99
N PHE A 127 10.39 8.52 -8.40
CA PHE A 127 10.71 9.94 -8.43
C PHE A 127 10.98 10.43 -9.85
N VAL A 128 10.74 11.72 -10.08
CA VAL A 128 11.06 12.38 -11.35
C VAL A 128 12.51 12.85 -11.34
N GLN A 129 13.27 12.51 -12.38
CA GLN A 129 14.64 12.95 -12.57
C GLN A 129 14.82 13.62 -13.93
N GLU A 130 15.46 14.79 -13.94
CA GLU A 130 15.90 15.42 -15.19
C GLU A 130 16.97 14.55 -15.88
N VAL A 131 16.81 14.31 -17.17
CA VAL A 131 17.72 13.49 -17.99
C VAL A 131 18.95 14.32 -18.36
N ASN A 132 19.80 14.56 -17.37
CA ASN A 132 21.07 15.26 -17.56
C ASN A 132 22.18 14.32 -18.04
N LYS A 133 22.06 13.02 -17.73
CA LYS A 133 22.98 11.94 -18.15
C LYS A 133 22.23 10.62 -18.29
N ALA A 134 22.66 9.77 -19.22
CA ALA A 134 22.19 8.39 -19.31
C ALA A 134 22.47 7.64 -17.99
N LEU A 135 21.57 6.73 -17.62
CA LEU A 135 21.85 5.84 -16.49
C LEU A 135 23.03 4.92 -16.84
N PRO A 136 23.95 4.66 -15.90
CA PRO A 136 24.93 3.60 -16.07
C PRO A 136 24.24 2.26 -16.35
N ALA A 137 24.88 1.39 -17.14
CA ALA A 137 24.29 0.09 -17.52
C ALA A 137 23.84 -0.76 -16.32
N HIS A 138 24.59 -0.71 -15.21
CA HIS A 138 24.27 -1.43 -13.97
C HIS A 138 23.00 -0.90 -13.27
N ALA A 139 22.57 0.33 -13.57
CA ALA A 139 21.41 0.98 -12.95
C ALA A 139 20.15 0.91 -13.84
N SER A 140 20.15 0.09 -14.89
CA SER A 140 19.02 -0.05 -15.82
C SER A 140 17.73 -0.54 -15.16
N TYR A 141 17.83 -1.30 -14.05
CA TYR A 141 16.69 -1.77 -13.25
C TYR A 141 15.83 -0.62 -12.71
N LEU A 142 16.41 0.57 -12.48
CA LEU A 142 15.70 1.76 -12.02
C LEU A 142 14.65 2.30 -13.01
N THR A 143 14.66 1.81 -14.26
CA THR A 143 13.70 2.20 -15.29
C THR A 143 12.78 1.08 -15.72
N ARG A 144 13.05 -0.15 -15.26
CA ARG A 144 12.23 -1.31 -15.58
C ARG A 144 11.24 -1.52 -14.44
N ILE A 145 9.96 -1.56 -14.79
CA ILE A 145 8.96 -2.13 -13.91
C ILE A 145 9.12 -3.63 -14.08
N GLU A 146 9.83 -4.28 -13.16
CA GLU A 146 9.64 -5.71 -13.00
C GLU A 146 8.24 -5.89 -12.44
N ALA A 147 7.41 -6.73 -13.08
CA ALA A 147 6.19 -7.17 -12.44
C ALA A 147 6.63 -7.81 -11.12
N PRO A 148 6.24 -7.26 -9.95
CA PRO A 148 6.64 -7.87 -8.70
C PRO A 148 6.11 -9.29 -8.72
N HIS A 149 6.97 -10.21 -8.31
CA HIS A 149 6.54 -11.57 -8.10
C HIS A 149 5.73 -11.60 -6.81
N TYR A 150 4.45 -11.27 -6.90
CA TYR A 150 3.53 -11.52 -5.81
C TYR A 150 3.25 -13.04 -5.80
N ARG A 151 3.41 -13.67 -4.64
CA ARG A 151 2.50 -14.76 -4.31
C ARG A 151 1.17 -14.08 -4.06
N THR A 152 0.32 -13.98 -5.07
CA THR A 152 -1.12 -14.00 -4.80
C THR A 152 -1.31 -15.26 -3.97
N LEU A 153 -1.87 -15.13 -2.77
CA LEU A 153 -2.38 -16.31 -2.07
C LEU A 153 -3.25 -17.03 -3.10
N GLY A 154 -2.92 -18.29 -3.36
CA GLY A 154 -3.31 -18.94 -4.61
C GLY A 154 -4.81 -18.87 -4.79
N LYS A 155 -5.29 -18.44 -5.97
CA LYS A 155 -6.65 -18.76 -6.44
C LYS A 155 -6.71 -20.28 -6.62
N GLY A 156 -6.86 -20.98 -5.50
CA GLY A 156 -6.81 -22.42 -5.39
C GLY A 156 -8.05 -23.01 -4.73
N HIS A 157 -9.12 -22.24 -4.48
CA HIS A 157 -10.38 -22.84 -4.06
C HIS A 157 -11.55 -22.33 -4.89
N THR A 158 -11.90 -23.12 -5.90
CA THR A 158 -13.30 -23.50 -6.12
C THR A 158 -13.99 -23.62 -4.75
N LYS A 159 -15.08 -22.88 -4.52
CA LYS A 159 -15.93 -22.95 -3.31
C LYS A 159 -16.33 -24.41 -3.01
N THR A 160 -15.45 -25.15 -2.35
CA THR A 160 -15.64 -26.55 -1.95
C THR A 160 -15.10 -26.85 -0.56
N GLN A 161 -14.60 -25.85 0.18
CA GLN A 161 -14.24 -26.05 1.59
C GLN A 161 -15.43 -25.71 2.49
N GLU A 162 -15.89 -26.70 3.26
CA GLU A 162 -16.75 -26.50 4.42
C GLU A 162 -15.88 -25.89 5.55
N GLY A 163 -15.74 -24.56 5.60
CA GLY A 163 -14.91 -23.89 6.61
C GLY A 163 -14.88 -22.37 6.41
N PRO A 164 -14.46 -21.59 7.44
CA PRO A 164 -14.19 -20.17 7.25
C PRO A 164 -12.98 -19.97 6.33
N ASP A 165 -13.00 -18.94 5.48
CA ASP A 165 -11.87 -18.58 4.64
C ASP A 165 -11.15 -17.31 5.13
N MET A 166 -10.11 -16.88 4.40
CA MET A 166 -9.39 -15.65 4.72
C MET A 166 -10.31 -14.42 4.66
N GLY A 167 -11.25 -14.36 3.72
CA GLY A 167 -12.23 -13.27 3.68
C GLY A 167 -13.04 -13.18 4.98
N ASP A 168 -13.57 -14.31 5.45
CA ASP A 168 -14.27 -14.39 6.73
C ASP A 168 -13.38 -13.93 7.90
N LEU A 169 -12.11 -14.37 7.91
CA LEU A 169 -11.14 -13.95 8.91
C LEU A 169 -10.98 -12.43 8.92
N PHE A 170 -10.72 -11.83 7.76
CA PHE A 170 -10.42 -10.40 7.66
C PHE A 170 -11.67 -9.49 7.84
N ASP A 171 -12.87 -10.02 7.62
CA ASP A 171 -14.13 -9.30 7.84
C ASP A 171 -14.67 -9.38 9.28
N SER A 172 -14.21 -10.36 10.07
CA SER A 172 -14.67 -10.58 11.44
C SER A 172 -13.86 -9.81 12.49
N THR A 173 -14.47 -9.36 13.59
CA THR A 173 -13.75 -8.88 14.80
C THR A 173 -13.56 -9.96 15.85
N GLU A 174 -14.11 -11.14 15.59
CA GLU A 174 -14.13 -12.31 16.47
C GLU A 174 -12.97 -13.24 16.10
N ARG A 175 -11.73 -12.73 16.22
CA ARG A 175 -10.51 -13.42 15.78
C ARG A 175 -9.59 -13.72 16.96
N VAL A 176 -8.85 -14.82 16.88
CA VAL A 176 -7.91 -15.22 17.93
C VAL A 176 -6.61 -15.78 17.34
N ILE A 177 -5.49 -15.56 18.03
CA ILE A 177 -4.19 -16.15 17.70
C ILE A 177 -3.57 -16.75 18.96
N ASP A 178 -2.97 -17.93 18.83
CA ASP A 178 -2.13 -18.55 19.86
C ASP A 178 -0.69 -18.02 19.76
N LEU A 179 -0.27 -17.24 20.74
CA LEU A 179 1.07 -16.66 20.80
C LEU A 179 2.18 -17.70 20.99
N ASP A 180 1.84 -18.89 21.50
CA ASP A 180 2.80 -19.98 21.68
C ASP A 180 2.97 -20.83 20.41
N ALA A 181 2.06 -20.69 19.44
CA ALA A 181 2.13 -21.35 18.14
C ALA A 181 2.87 -20.53 17.07
N ILE A 182 3.20 -19.26 17.34
CA ILE A 182 3.96 -18.42 16.40
C ILE A 182 5.40 -18.98 16.26
N PRO A 183 5.90 -19.21 15.04
CA PRO A 183 7.25 -19.72 14.81
C PRO A 183 8.33 -18.82 15.44
N GLN A 184 9.43 -19.43 15.92
CA GLN A 184 10.49 -18.70 16.62
C GLN A 184 11.19 -17.67 15.70
N GLU A 185 11.25 -17.95 14.40
CA GLU A 185 11.76 -17.04 13.37
C GLU A 185 10.89 -15.78 13.18
N LYS A 186 9.67 -15.75 13.71
CA LYS A 186 8.70 -14.64 13.61
C LYS A 186 8.52 -13.92 14.95
N GLU A 187 9.59 -13.82 15.76
CA GLU A 187 9.56 -13.20 17.09
C GLU A 187 9.01 -11.75 17.08
N GLU A 188 9.23 -11.00 16.00
CA GLU A 188 8.68 -9.65 15.82
C GLU A 188 7.13 -9.62 15.78
N VAL A 189 6.53 -10.63 15.15
CA VAL A 189 5.06 -10.80 15.06
C VAL A 189 4.49 -11.08 16.45
N LYS A 190 5.16 -11.99 17.18
CA LYS A 190 4.79 -12.30 18.56
C LYS A 190 4.90 -11.08 19.48
N ALA A 191 6.01 -10.36 19.41
CA ALA A 191 6.25 -9.15 20.20
C ALA A 191 5.20 -8.06 19.90
N TYR A 192 4.76 -7.93 18.65
CA TYR A 192 3.67 -7.04 18.28
C TYR A 192 2.37 -7.40 19.02
N PHE A 193 1.93 -8.65 18.94
CA PHE A 193 0.67 -9.04 19.58
C PHE A 193 0.74 -8.98 21.11
N GLU A 194 1.88 -9.33 21.72
CA GLU A 194 2.11 -9.19 23.16
C GLU A 194 2.09 -7.72 23.61
N LYS A 195 2.61 -6.80 22.79
CA LYS A 195 2.63 -5.37 23.08
C LYS A 195 1.25 -4.72 22.97
N TYR A 196 0.50 -5.03 21.92
CA TYR A 196 -0.74 -4.30 21.60
C TYR A 196 -2.01 -4.98 22.12
N TYR A 197 -1.99 -6.29 22.40
CA TYR A 197 -3.15 -7.05 22.88
C TYR A 197 -3.02 -7.71 24.27
N PRO A 198 -2.20 -7.18 25.23
CA PRO A 198 -1.99 -7.87 26.51
C PRO A 198 -3.25 -7.99 27.36
N GLN A 199 -4.23 -7.10 27.15
CA GLN A 199 -5.51 -7.08 27.87
C GLN A 199 -6.62 -7.89 27.17
N HIS A 200 -6.30 -8.52 26.04
CA HIS A 200 -7.26 -9.26 25.21
C HIS A 200 -7.05 -10.78 25.28
N ALA A 201 -6.49 -11.28 26.39
CA ALA A 201 -6.34 -12.72 26.61
C ALA A 201 -7.68 -13.46 26.54
N VAL A 202 -7.69 -14.61 25.88
CA VAL A 202 -8.87 -15.48 25.71
C VAL A 202 -8.60 -16.84 26.34
N GLU A 203 -9.53 -17.31 27.16
CA GLU A 203 -9.48 -18.69 27.64
C GLU A 203 -10.09 -19.64 26.63
N MET A 204 -9.27 -20.58 26.13
CA MET A 204 -9.68 -21.64 25.23
C MET A 204 -9.77 -22.99 25.97
N ASP A 205 -10.49 -23.95 25.40
CA ASP A 205 -10.54 -25.34 25.89
C ASP A 205 -9.31 -26.19 25.47
N LYS A 206 -8.26 -25.54 24.99
CA LYS A 206 -7.00 -26.13 24.53
C LYS A 206 -5.79 -25.35 25.07
N PRO A 207 -4.61 -25.97 25.21
CA PRO A 207 -3.41 -25.30 25.69
C PRO A 207 -2.94 -24.21 24.71
N GLY A 208 -2.30 -23.17 25.25
CA GLY A 208 -1.74 -22.05 24.51
C GLY A 208 -2.04 -20.70 25.17
N ARG A 209 -1.39 -19.65 24.68
CA ARG A 209 -1.62 -18.26 25.12
C ARG A 209 -2.36 -17.51 24.04
N TYR A 210 -3.68 -17.49 24.15
CA TYR A 210 -4.55 -16.90 23.14
C TYR A 210 -4.83 -15.43 23.42
N VAL A 211 -4.74 -14.60 22.38
CA VAL A 211 -5.19 -13.20 22.42
C VAL A 211 -6.20 -12.92 21.32
N ARG A 212 -7.21 -12.11 21.62
CA ARG A 212 -8.24 -11.68 20.68
C ARG A 212 -7.79 -10.46 19.90
N VAL A 213 -7.91 -10.54 18.58
CA VAL A 213 -7.56 -9.45 17.65
C VAL A 213 -8.84 -8.87 17.07
N LYS A 214 -9.34 -7.84 17.75
CA LYS A 214 -10.67 -7.24 17.50
C LYS A 214 -10.67 -6.10 16.49
N ASP A 215 -9.50 -5.69 16.01
CA ASP A 215 -9.32 -4.52 15.16
C ASP A 215 -8.41 -4.84 13.96
N ASP A 216 -7.88 -3.80 13.33
CA ASP A 216 -7.09 -3.84 12.10
C ASP A 216 -5.64 -4.27 12.31
N GLY A 217 -5.19 -4.53 13.55
CA GLY A 217 -3.82 -4.95 13.75
C GLY A 217 -3.49 -6.34 13.19
N ILE A 218 -4.50 -7.14 12.82
CA ILE A 218 -4.32 -8.35 12.00
C ILE A 218 -3.62 -8.04 10.66
N PHE A 219 -3.85 -6.85 10.09
CA PHE A 219 -3.28 -6.47 8.80
C PHE A 219 -1.78 -6.14 8.88
N THR A 220 -1.21 -5.98 10.08
CA THR A 220 0.20 -5.64 10.26
C THR A 220 1.13 -6.72 9.69
N TYR A 221 0.76 -7.98 9.88
CA TYR A 221 1.50 -9.16 9.42
C TYR A 221 0.66 -10.04 8.51
N MET A 222 -0.14 -9.38 7.68
CA MET A 222 -1.11 -10.03 6.80
C MET A 222 -0.48 -11.04 5.83
N TYR A 223 0.73 -10.75 5.34
CA TYR A 223 1.43 -11.61 4.37
C TYR A 223 2.13 -12.79 5.04
N GLU A 224 2.21 -12.77 6.35
CA GLU A 224 2.71 -13.83 7.21
C GLU A 224 1.55 -14.68 7.78
N ILE A 225 0.29 -14.32 7.52
CA ILE A 225 -0.86 -15.14 7.94
C ILE A 225 -1.00 -16.36 7.02
N SER A 226 -1.08 -17.54 7.62
CA SER A 226 -1.37 -18.79 6.93
C SER A 226 -2.74 -18.74 6.24
N GLU A 227 -2.89 -19.43 5.11
CA GLU A 227 -4.20 -19.62 4.47
C GLU A 227 -5.16 -20.47 5.34
N GLU A 228 -4.64 -21.15 6.37
CA GLU A 228 -5.45 -21.92 7.30
C GLU A 228 -6.22 -21.02 8.30
N VAL A 229 -7.55 -21.10 8.26
CA VAL A 229 -8.47 -20.45 9.22
C VAL A 229 -9.35 -21.51 9.87
N ARG A 230 -9.47 -21.49 11.20
CA ARG A 230 -10.30 -22.46 11.94
C ARG A 230 -11.40 -21.77 12.74
N ARG A 231 -12.61 -22.31 12.68
CA ARG A 231 -13.66 -21.97 13.66
C ARG A 231 -13.38 -22.69 14.97
N VAL A 232 -13.32 -21.94 16.05
CA VAL A 232 -13.07 -22.46 17.40
C VAL A 232 -14.07 -21.85 18.39
N LEU A 233 -14.32 -22.56 19.49
CA LEU A 233 -15.09 -22.05 20.61
C LEU A 233 -14.14 -21.73 21.76
N ASN A 234 -14.36 -20.60 22.41
CA ASN A 234 -13.73 -20.34 23.70
C ASN A 234 -14.50 -21.03 24.84
N LYS A 235 -13.98 -20.96 26.07
CA LYS A 235 -14.63 -21.58 27.24
C LYS A 235 -16.04 -21.04 27.55
N LYS A 236 -16.39 -19.86 27.03
CA LYS A 236 -17.71 -19.25 27.18
C LYS A 236 -18.69 -19.69 26.09
N GLY A 237 -18.24 -20.50 25.12
CA GLY A 237 -19.03 -20.92 23.97
C GLY A 237 -19.16 -19.86 22.88
N GLU A 238 -18.31 -18.83 22.88
CA GLU A 238 -18.26 -17.83 21.82
C GLU A 238 -17.47 -18.38 20.62
N GLU A 239 -18.03 -18.26 19.41
CA GLU A 239 -17.36 -18.64 18.16
C GLU A 239 -16.33 -17.59 17.78
N LEU A 240 -15.10 -18.04 17.53
CA LEU A 240 -13.97 -17.23 17.11
C LEU A 240 -13.33 -17.87 15.87
N LEU A 241 -12.69 -17.03 15.06
CA LEU A 241 -11.83 -17.44 13.96
C LEU A 241 -10.39 -17.45 14.43
N GLU A 242 -9.81 -18.63 14.53
CA GLU A 242 -8.39 -18.82 14.81
C GLU A 242 -7.58 -18.72 13.52
N PHE A 243 -6.51 -17.92 13.57
CA PHE A 243 -5.55 -17.77 12.48
C PHE A 243 -4.13 -18.05 12.96
N PHE A 244 -3.25 -18.36 12.00
CA PHE A 244 -1.87 -18.81 12.24
C PHE A 244 -0.86 -17.97 11.47
N ILE A 245 0.40 -18.01 11.89
CA ILE A 245 1.52 -17.31 11.26
C ILE A 245 2.49 -18.33 10.64
N GLU A 246 2.92 -18.08 9.40
CA GLU A 246 3.91 -18.85 8.63
C GLU A 246 5.10 -18.00 8.15
#